data_AF-A0A6F8XXS1-F1
#
_entry.id   AF-A0A6F8XXS1-F1
#
_cell.length_a   1.000
_cell.length_b   1.000
_cell.length_c   1.000
_cell.angle_alpha   90.00
_cell.angle_beta   90.00
_cell.angle_gamma   90.00
#
_symmetry.space_group_name_H-M   'P 1'
#
loop_
_entity.id
_entity.type
_entity.pdbx_description
1 polymer ?
#
loop_
_entity_poly.entity_id
_entity_poly.type
_entity_poly.pdbx_seq_one_letter_code
_entity_poly.pdbx_strand_id
1 'polypeptide(L)'
;MILVLRALGIGDLVTVVPALRALRRAFPEQTLALAAPAWLSPMVELVGGVDALVPCDGVESRTLPKASWAVNLHGKGPRSHRLLRRSGPATLVAFACPEVEHVDGPEWTDDEHEVRRWCRLLEWYGVPTDPTDLALLPPPTPPREGIAVVHPGAKAADRRWPPQRFAAVVRGLAARGYEVVVTGSPAERPVAECVAGLADLPGEAVLAGDTDPAELAGLVAGARLVVSGDTGVGHLATAYRIPSVVLFGPVTPELWGPPPERTQHRALWRGPTVASIGVEEVLAAVDEVTCAAAA
;
A
#
# COMPACT_ATOMS: atom_id res chain seq x y z
N MET A 1 -24.41 -3.75 -10.27
CA MET A 1 -23.35 -3.61 -9.25
C MET A 1 -22.10 -4.25 -9.82
N ILE A 2 -20.99 -3.53 -9.70
CA ILE A 2 -19.64 -4.01 -10.00
C ILE A 2 -19.02 -4.44 -8.67
N LEU A 3 -18.56 -5.68 -8.59
CA LEU A 3 -17.90 -6.22 -7.40
C LEU A 3 -16.42 -6.40 -7.70
N VAL A 4 -15.56 -5.72 -6.93
CA VAL A 4 -14.10 -5.81 -7.06
C VAL A 4 -13.53 -6.61 -5.90
N LEU A 5 -12.67 -7.58 -6.16
CA LEU A 5 -11.96 -8.33 -5.12
C LEU A 5 -10.53 -7.81 -4.94
N ARG A 6 -10.20 -7.32 -3.73
CA ARG A 6 -8.84 -6.96 -3.29
C ARG A 6 -8.69 -7.27 -1.80
N ALA A 7 -8.78 -8.54 -1.45
CA ALA A 7 -8.82 -8.99 -0.07
C ALA A 7 -7.44 -9.13 0.61
N LEU A 8 -6.64 -8.06 0.54
CA LEU A 8 -5.22 -8.01 0.95
C LEU A 8 -4.96 -6.83 1.92
N GLY A 9 -3.72 -6.33 1.99
CA GLY A 9 -3.31 -5.26 2.92
C GLY A 9 -3.48 -3.84 2.37
N ILE A 10 -3.08 -2.84 3.16
CA ILE A 10 -3.11 -1.42 2.76
C ILE A 10 -2.29 -1.19 1.50
N GLY A 11 -1.07 -1.72 1.42
CA GLY A 11 -0.21 -1.54 0.24
C GLY A 11 -0.87 -2.06 -1.04
N ASP A 12 -1.45 -3.25 -0.96
CA ASP A 12 -2.22 -3.84 -2.05
C ASP A 12 -3.43 -2.97 -2.45
N LEU A 13 -4.18 -2.42 -1.48
CA LEU A 13 -5.31 -1.55 -1.77
C LEU A 13 -4.86 -0.27 -2.49
N VAL A 14 -3.79 0.37 -2.01
CA VAL A 14 -3.30 1.63 -2.58
C VAL A 14 -2.79 1.43 -4.02
N THR A 15 -2.20 0.28 -4.34
CA THR A 15 -1.72 -0.02 -5.70
C THR A 15 -2.85 -0.24 -6.73
N VAL A 16 -4.09 -0.46 -6.29
CA VAL A 16 -5.26 -0.61 -7.19
C VAL A 16 -6.15 0.63 -7.26
N VAL A 17 -5.78 1.75 -6.60
CA VAL A 17 -6.56 3.00 -6.64
C VAL A 17 -6.81 3.47 -8.08
N PRO A 18 -5.82 3.51 -8.99
CA PRO A 18 -6.06 3.82 -10.40
C PRO A 18 -7.15 2.98 -11.07
N ALA A 19 -7.15 1.67 -10.79
CA ALA A 19 -8.12 0.74 -11.35
C ALA A 19 -9.53 0.97 -10.77
N LEU A 20 -9.64 1.21 -9.46
CA LEU A 20 -10.92 1.53 -8.81
C LEU A 20 -11.51 2.84 -9.34
N ARG A 21 -10.69 3.88 -9.49
CA ARG A 21 -11.12 5.18 -10.02
C ARG A 21 -11.48 5.10 -11.50
N ALA A 22 -10.79 4.27 -12.28
CA ALA A 22 -11.15 3.99 -13.67
C ALA A 22 -12.53 3.30 -13.78
N LEU A 23 -12.80 2.30 -12.95
CA LEU A 23 -14.12 1.65 -12.89
C LEU A 23 -15.23 2.63 -12.53
N ARG A 24 -15.01 3.50 -11.53
CA ARG A 24 -15.96 4.57 -11.20
C ARG A 24 -16.22 5.50 -12.39
N ARG A 25 -15.18 5.96 -13.08
CA ARG A 25 -15.33 6.84 -14.25
C ARG A 25 -16.07 6.17 -15.40
N ALA A 26 -15.80 4.88 -15.66
CA ALA A 26 -16.45 4.14 -16.73
C ALA A 26 -17.92 3.79 -16.42
N PHE A 27 -18.26 3.64 -15.15
CA PHE A 27 -19.60 3.22 -14.71
C PHE A 27 -20.13 4.10 -13.58
N PRO A 28 -20.36 5.41 -13.82
CA PRO A 28 -20.69 6.38 -12.76
C PRO A 28 -21.97 6.04 -12.00
N GLU A 29 -22.98 5.51 -12.70
CA GLU A 29 -24.30 5.18 -12.14
C GLU A 29 -24.38 3.79 -11.49
N GLN A 30 -23.36 2.94 -11.66
CA GLN A 30 -23.37 1.60 -11.05
C GLN A 30 -22.78 1.63 -9.64
N THR A 31 -23.38 0.86 -8.74
CA THR A 31 -22.77 0.61 -7.44
C THR A 31 -21.45 -0.14 -7.61
N LEU A 32 -20.34 0.43 -7.11
CA LEU A 32 -19.02 -0.20 -7.04
C LEU A 32 -18.76 -0.67 -5.61
N ALA A 33 -18.77 -1.99 -5.42
CA ALA A 33 -18.52 -2.63 -4.14
C ALA A 33 -17.11 -3.25 -4.11
N LEU A 34 -16.38 -3.03 -3.03
CA LEU A 34 -15.04 -3.58 -2.80
C LEU A 34 -15.10 -4.73 -1.79
N ALA A 35 -14.85 -5.95 -2.26
CA ALA A 35 -14.60 -7.11 -1.41
C ALA A 35 -13.17 -7.07 -0.85
N ALA A 36 -13.05 -6.67 0.41
CA ALA A 36 -11.79 -6.52 1.14
C ALA A 36 -11.98 -6.73 2.66
N PRO A 37 -10.91 -6.93 3.46
CA PRO A 37 -11.01 -7.07 4.90
C PRO A 37 -11.79 -5.94 5.57
N ALA A 38 -12.63 -6.26 6.54
CA ALA A 38 -13.50 -5.29 7.21
C ALA A 38 -12.72 -4.12 7.85
N TRP A 39 -11.52 -4.40 8.34
CA TRP A 39 -10.65 -3.39 8.95
C TRP A 39 -10.17 -2.32 7.96
N LEU A 40 -10.25 -2.55 6.65
CA LEU A 40 -9.95 -1.54 5.62
C LEU A 40 -11.11 -0.58 5.35
N SER A 41 -12.28 -0.73 5.99
CA SER A 41 -13.42 0.18 5.79
C SER A 41 -13.04 1.67 5.88
N PRO A 42 -12.22 2.13 6.85
CA PRO A 42 -11.82 3.53 6.93
C PRO A 42 -11.00 4.02 5.73
N MET A 43 -10.28 3.11 5.04
CA MET A 43 -9.52 3.45 3.82
C MET A 43 -10.41 3.63 2.59
N VAL A 44 -11.59 3.01 2.55
CA VAL A 44 -12.47 3.03 1.38
C VAL A 44 -12.92 4.45 1.05
N GLU A 45 -13.21 5.25 2.09
CA GLU A 45 -13.56 6.67 1.93
C GLU A 45 -12.40 7.46 1.31
N LEU A 46 -11.16 7.18 1.72
CA LEU A 46 -9.95 7.85 1.22
C LEU A 46 -9.59 7.47 -0.22
N VAL A 47 -9.96 6.27 -0.69
CA VAL A 47 -9.76 5.87 -2.08
C VAL A 47 -10.57 6.75 -3.05
N GLY A 48 -11.79 7.10 -2.65
CA GLY A 48 -12.74 7.84 -3.47
C GLY A 48 -13.33 6.99 -4.61
N GLY A 49 -14.66 6.98 -4.73
CA GLY A 49 -15.36 6.32 -5.84
C GLY A 49 -15.78 4.87 -5.61
N VAL A 50 -15.56 4.31 -4.42
CA VAL A 50 -16.13 3.02 -3.97
C VAL A 50 -17.35 3.31 -3.08
N ASP A 51 -18.49 2.67 -3.35
CA ASP A 51 -19.75 2.96 -2.63
C ASP A 51 -19.95 2.09 -1.38
N ALA A 52 -19.37 0.89 -1.38
CA ALA A 52 -19.58 -0.08 -0.32
C ALA A 52 -18.39 -1.01 -0.16
N LEU A 53 -18.08 -1.36 1.09
CA LEU A 53 -17.18 -2.46 1.40
C LEU A 53 -18.00 -3.74 1.64
N VAL A 54 -17.56 -4.85 1.04
CA VAL A 54 -18.08 -6.19 1.29
C VAL A 54 -17.03 -6.96 2.08
N PRO A 55 -17.22 -7.22 3.39
CA PRO A 55 -16.22 -7.87 4.23
C PRO A 55 -15.73 -9.21 3.68
N CYS A 56 -14.45 -9.28 3.29
CA CYS A 56 -13.84 -10.44 2.66
C CYS A 56 -12.39 -10.60 3.14
N ASP A 57 -12.11 -11.65 3.93
CA ASP A 57 -10.78 -11.94 4.45
C ASP A 57 -10.13 -13.04 3.59
N GLY A 58 -9.33 -12.63 2.61
CA GLY A 58 -8.71 -13.51 1.62
C GLY A 58 -9.70 -14.14 0.64
N VAL A 59 -9.33 -15.29 0.07
CA VAL A 59 -10.09 -16.00 -0.98
C VAL A 59 -10.83 -17.25 -0.46
N GLU A 60 -10.84 -17.47 0.85
CA GLU A 60 -11.45 -18.63 1.46
C GLU A 60 -12.96 -18.44 1.64
N SER A 61 -13.70 -19.54 1.51
CA SER A 61 -15.13 -19.62 1.19
C SER A 61 -16.06 -18.65 1.94
N ARG A 62 -16.50 -17.58 1.26
CA ARG A 62 -17.62 -16.71 1.65
C ARG A 62 -18.64 -16.56 0.52
N THR A 63 -19.88 -16.25 0.88
CA THR A 63 -20.90 -15.77 -0.06
C THR A 63 -20.59 -14.34 -0.46
N LEU A 64 -20.48 -14.09 -1.76
CA LEU A 64 -20.39 -12.74 -2.32
C LEU A 64 -21.76 -12.31 -2.83
N PRO A 65 -22.09 -10.99 -2.78
CA PRO A 65 -23.33 -10.49 -3.36
C PRO A 65 -23.34 -10.72 -4.88
N LYS A 66 -24.53 -10.81 -5.46
CA LYS A 66 -24.66 -10.91 -6.93
C LYS A 66 -24.10 -9.65 -7.59
N ALA A 67 -23.36 -9.82 -8.67
CA ALA A 67 -22.77 -8.73 -9.42
C ALA A 67 -23.03 -8.91 -10.92
N SER A 68 -23.15 -7.82 -11.67
CA SER A 68 -23.17 -7.88 -13.14
C SER A 68 -21.74 -8.03 -13.66
N TRP A 69 -20.80 -7.32 -13.04
CA TRP A 69 -19.37 -7.40 -13.29
C TRP A 69 -18.65 -7.83 -12.02
N ALA A 70 -17.77 -8.82 -12.15
CA ALA A 70 -16.86 -9.24 -11.09
C ALA A 70 -15.42 -8.99 -11.53
N VAL A 71 -14.67 -8.19 -10.77
CA VAL A 71 -13.32 -7.73 -11.13
C VAL A 71 -12.30 -8.33 -10.17
N ASN A 72 -11.37 -9.12 -10.70
CA ASN A 72 -10.33 -9.78 -9.93
C ASN A 72 -9.06 -8.92 -9.88
N LEU A 73 -9.01 -7.99 -8.93
CA LEU A 73 -7.79 -7.23 -8.63
C LEU A 73 -6.93 -7.93 -7.56
N HIS A 74 -7.15 -9.22 -7.27
CA HIS A 74 -6.48 -9.93 -6.18
C HIS A 74 -5.31 -10.79 -6.64
N GLY A 75 -5.41 -11.44 -7.80
CA GLY A 75 -4.35 -12.32 -8.31
C GLY A 75 -4.77 -13.21 -9.47
N LYS A 76 -3.82 -13.96 -10.05
CA LYS A 76 -4.05 -14.88 -11.18
C LYS A 76 -4.60 -16.27 -10.82
N GLY A 77 -4.64 -16.62 -9.54
CA GLY A 77 -4.89 -18.01 -9.11
C GLY A 77 -6.35 -18.46 -9.25
N PRO A 78 -6.63 -19.77 -9.36
CA PRO A 78 -7.97 -20.30 -9.53
C PRO A 78 -8.91 -20.01 -8.35
N ARG A 79 -8.37 -19.79 -7.14
CA ARG A 79 -9.17 -19.53 -5.93
C ARG A 79 -9.95 -18.21 -6.01
N SER A 80 -9.31 -17.11 -6.40
CA SER A 80 -9.98 -15.81 -6.55
C SER A 80 -11.01 -15.82 -7.69
N HIS A 81 -10.70 -16.51 -8.79
CA HIS A 81 -11.63 -16.69 -9.90
C HIS A 81 -12.90 -17.44 -9.47
N ARG A 82 -12.74 -18.60 -8.81
CA ARG A 82 -13.87 -19.39 -8.31
C ARG A 82 -14.71 -18.60 -7.32
N LEU A 83 -14.07 -17.83 -6.43
CA LEU A 83 -14.77 -16.98 -5.47
C LEU A 83 -15.64 -15.95 -6.21
N LEU A 84 -15.08 -15.21 -7.17
CA LEU A 84 -15.82 -14.20 -7.93
C LEU A 84 -16.93 -14.81 -8.79
N ARG A 85 -16.73 -15.98 -9.41
CA ARG A 85 -17.78 -16.66 -10.18
C ARG A 85 -19.03 -16.99 -9.36
N ARG A 86 -18.90 -17.19 -8.04
CA ARG A 86 -20.05 -17.43 -7.15
C ARG A 86 -20.98 -16.21 -7.04
N SER A 87 -20.52 -15.00 -7.42
CA SER A 87 -21.39 -13.83 -7.55
C SER A 87 -22.30 -13.87 -8.78
N GLY A 88 -22.18 -14.89 -9.63
CA GLY A 88 -22.97 -15.05 -10.86
C GLY A 88 -22.80 -13.89 -11.86
N PRO A 89 -21.57 -13.43 -12.17
CA PRO A 89 -21.37 -12.28 -13.02
C PRO A 89 -21.69 -12.58 -14.48
N ALA A 90 -22.24 -11.59 -15.19
CA ALA A 90 -22.31 -11.62 -16.65
C ALA A 90 -20.93 -11.41 -17.27
N THR A 91 -20.04 -10.67 -16.58
CA THR A 91 -18.67 -10.41 -17.01
C THR A 91 -17.69 -10.64 -15.85
N LEU A 92 -16.73 -11.55 -16.05
CA LEU A 92 -15.60 -11.73 -15.16
C LEU A 92 -14.37 -11.04 -15.77
N VAL A 93 -13.92 -9.97 -15.13
CA VAL A 93 -12.68 -9.24 -15.47
C VAL A 93 -11.54 -9.86 -14.67
N ALA A 94 -10.72 -10.69 -15.32
CA ALA A 94 -9.60 -11.37 -14.69
C ALA A 94 -8.54 -11.78 -15.71
N PHE A 95 -7.31 -11.99 -15.24
CA PHE A 95 -6.24 -12.61 -16.04
C PHE A 95 -6.62 -14.03 -16.46
N ALA A 96 -6.04 -14.52 -17.56
CA ALA A 96 -6.24 -15.89 -18.00
C ALA A 96 -5.85 -16.90 -16.89
N CYS A 97 -6.73 -17.88 -16.66
CA CYS A 97 -6.58 -18.97 -15.72
C CYS A 97 -7.19 -20.26 -16.30
N PRO A 98 -6.41 -21.08 -17.02
CA PRO A 98 -6.89 -22.31 -17.65
C PRO A 98 -7.49 -23.33 -16.68
N GLU A 99 -7.00 -23.39 -15.43
CA GLU A 99 -7.50 -24.29 -14.37
C GLU A 99 -8.97 -24.08 -14.00
N VAL A 100 -9.55 -22.96 -14.42
CA VAL A 100 -10.97 -22.64 -14.25
C VAL A 100 -11.62 -22.29 -15.58
N GLU A 101 -11.02 -22.65 -16.72
CA GLU A 101 -11.59 -22.38 -18.04
C GLU A 101 -11.89 -20.88 -18.27
N HIS A 102 -11.05 -19.99 -17.71
CA HIS A 102 -11.09 -18.56 -18.02
C HIS A 102 -9.92 -18.22 -18.91
N VAL A 103 -10.09 -18.28 -20.23
CA VAL A 103 -8.97 -18.15 -21.19
C VAL A 103 -8.95 -16.82 -21.95
N ASP A 104 -10.05 -16.08 -21.97
CA ASP A 104 -10.20 -14.84 -22.76
C ASP A 104 -9.62 -13.58 -22.09
N GLY A 105 -8.95 -13.75 -20.94
CA GLY A 105 -8.27 -12.68 -20.22
C GLY A 105 -6.83 -12.45 -20.68
N PRO A 106 -6.20 -11.32 -20.31
CA PRO A 106 -4.79 -11.11 -20.60
C PRO A 106 -3.91 -12.11 -19.85
N GLU A 107 -2.72 -12.39 -20.37
CA GLU A 107 -1.72 -13.19 -19.66
C GLU A 107 -1.12 -12.43 -18.48
N TRP A 108 -0.77 -13.17 -17.43
CA TRP A 108 -0.09 -12.62 -16.27
C TRP A 108 1.41 -12.47 -16.52
N THR A 109 1.96 -11.31 -16.19
CA THR A 109 3.39 -11.02 -16.28
C THR A 109 3.96 -10.83 -14.88
N ASP A 110 4.92 -11.67 -14.49
CA ASP A 110 5.54 -11.61 -13.16
C ASP A 110 6.44 -10.36 -13.02
N ASP A 111 7.15 -9.99 -14.09
CA ASP A 111 8.03 -8.80 -14.15
C ASP A 111 7.29 -7.50 -14.51
N GLU A 112 6.11 -7.30 -13.93
CA GLU A 112 5.28 -6.12 -14.16
C GLU A 112 5.02 -5.36 -12.86
N HIS A 113 5.13 -4.03 -12.92
CA HIS A 113 4.81 -3.18 -11.78
C HIS A 113 3.35 -3.35 -11.35
N GLU A 114 3.11 -3.50 -10.05
CA GLU A 114 1.81 -3.85 -9.47
C GLU A 114 0.69 -2.93 -9.96
N VAL A 115 0.88 -1.60 -9.91
CA VAL A 115 -0.10 -0.62 -10.41
C VAL A 115 -0.43 -0.83 -11.90
N ARG A 116 0.60 -1.04 -12.74
CA ARG A 116 0.43 -1.18 -14.19
C ARG A 116 -0.29 -2.48 -14.54
N ARG A 117 -0.03 -3.55 -13.79
CA ARG A 117 -0.70 -4.84 -13.94
C ARG A 117 -2.23 -4.71 -13.86
N TRP A 118 -2.71 -4.01 -12.84
CA TRP A 118 -4.16 -3.85 -12.65
C TRP A 118 -4.78 -2.89 -13.66
N CYS A 119 -4.04 -1.87 -14.08
CA CYS A 119 -4.41 -0.96 -15.17
C CYS A 119 -4.56 -1.73 -16.50
N ARG A 120 -3.55 -2.50 -16.89
CA ARG A 120 -3.53 -3.35 -18.10
C ARG A 120 -4.68 -4.35 -18.10
N LEU A 121 -4.99 -4.95 -16.95
CA LEU A 121 -6.14 -5.85 -16.83
C LEU A 121 -7.43 -5.14 -17.24
N LEU A 122 -7.69 -3.93 -16.72
CA LEU A 122 -8.91 -3.19 -17.05
C LEU A 122 -8.94 -2.72 -18.50
N GLU A 123 -7.80 -2.29 -19.04
CA GLU A 123 -7.68 -1.85 -20.43
C GLU A 123 -8.00 -2.97 -21.43
N TRP A 124 -7.61 -4.21 -21.12
CA TRP A 124 -7.99 -5.39 -21.91
C TRP A 124 -9.51 -5.54 -22.07
N TYR A 125 -10.26 -5.17 -21.02
CA TYR A 125 -11.73 -5.21 -21.01
C TYR A 125 -12.37 -3.87 -21.43
N GLY A 126 -11.60 -2.97 -22.05
CA GLY A 126 -12.09 -1.71 -22.61
C GLY A 126 -12.37 -0.62 -21.58
N VAL A 127 -11.81 -0.73 -20.37
CA VAL A 127 -11.91 0.31 -19.32
C VAL A 127 -10.61 1.13 -19.31
N PRO A 128 -10.61 2.39 -19.79
CA PRO A 128 -9.41 3.22 -19.83
C PRO A 128 -8.90 3.54 -18.43
N THR A 129 -7.58 3.43 -18.23
CA THR A 129 -6.95 3.68 -16.93
C THR A 129 -5.85 4.73 -17.01
N ASP A 130 -5.46 5.26 -15.84
CA ASP A 130 -4.32 6.16 -15.69
C ASP A 130 -3.49 5.67 -14.50
N PRO A 131 -2.34 5.01 -14.72
CA PRO A 131 -1.52 4.47 -13.63
C PRO A 131 -0.92 5.55 -12.72
N THR A 132 -1.00 6.83 -13.08
CA THR A 132 -0.50 7.95 -12.27
C THR A 132 -1.52 8.45 -11.23
N ASP A 133 -2.79 8.05 -11.36
CA ASP A 133 -3.93 8.42 -10.49
C ASP A 133 -3.92 7.65 -9.15
N LEU A 134 -2.79 7.73 -8.44
CA LEU A 134 -2.55 7.08 -7.14
C LEU A 134 -2.93 7.97 -5.94
N ALA A 135 -3.44 9.17 -6.18
CA ALA A 135 -3.77 10.10 -5.11
C ALA A 135 -4.99 9.60 -4.32
N LEU A 136 -4.85 9.56 -3.01
CA LEU A 136 -5.95 9.39 -2.07
C LEU A 136 -6.56 10.74 -1.71
N LEU A 137 -7.84 10.74 -1.34
CA LEU A 137 -8.51 11.90 -0.80
C LEU A 137 -7.88 12.31 0.54
N PRO A 138 -7.87 13.62 0.88
CA PRO A 138 -7.33 14.09 2.14
C PRO A 138 -8.05 13.43 3.33
N PRO A 139 -7.30 12.90 4.31
CA PRO A 139 -7.89 12.41 5.54
C PRO A 139 -8.44 13.57 6.39
N PRO A 140 -9.42 13.30 7.28
CA PRO A 140 -10.10 14.35 8.05
C PRO A 140 -9.23 15.00 9.13
N THR A 141 -8.10 14.39 9.49
CA THR A 141 -7.23 14.86 10.58
C THR A 141 -6.21 15.87 10.07
N PRO A 142 -6.07 17.06 10.69
CA PRO A 142 -5.08 18.04 10.28
C PRO A 142 -3.65 17.53 10.50
N PRO A 143 -2.70 17.91 9.63
CA PRO A 143 -1.33 17.43 9.70
C PRO A 143 -0.61 17.96 10.95
N ARG A 144 0.19 17.12 11.60
CA ARG A 144 1.11 17.56 12.64
C ARG A 144 2.42 18.00 11.99
N GLU A 145 2.83 19.24 12.23
CA GLU A 145 4.07 19.76 11.64
C GLU A 145 5.32 19.10 12.24
N GLY A 146 6.40 18.98 11.45
CA GLY A 146 7.70 18.52 11.94
C GLY A 146 7.82 17.00 12.14
N ILE A 147 6.78 16.22 11.88
CA ILE A 147 6.77 14.78 12.16
C ILE A 147 7.45 13.96 11.06
N ALA A 148 8.32 13.03 11.45
CA ALA A 148 8.77 11.91 10.63
C ALA A 148 8.13 10.61 11.12
N VAL A 149 7.55 9.84 10.19
CA VAL A 149 6.98 8.52 10.47
C VAL A 149 8.03 7.46 10.18
N VAL A 150 8.36 6.64 11.18
CA VAL A 150 9.21 5.46 11.01
C VAL A 150 8.36 4.20 11.19
N HIS A 151 8.36 3.32 10.20
CA HIS A 151 7.63 2.04 10.25
C HIS A 151 8.61 0.86 10.16
N PRO A 152 9.05 0.31 11.31
CA PRO A 152 10.02 -0.79 11.34
C PRO A 152 9.39 -2.17 11.12
N GLY A 153 8.06 -2.25 11.18
CA GLY A 153 7.30 -3.49 11.00
C GLY A 153 7.42 -4.07 9.59
N ALA A 154 7.30 -5.40 9.51
CA ALA A 154 7.01 -6.11 8.27
C ALA A 154 6.44 -7.49 8.59
N LYS A 155 5.41 -7.91 7.84
CA LYS A 155 4.78 -9.23 8.02
C LYS A 155 5.77 -10.38 7.78
N ALA A 156 6.54 -10.32 6.70
CA ALA A 156 7.51 -11.34 6.32
C ALA A 156 8.89 -11.06 6.95
N ALA A 157 9.52 -12.09 7.52
CA ALA A 157 10.77 -11.94 8.28
C ALA A 157 11.95 -11.48 7.41
N ASP A 158 11.99 -11.90 6.14
CA ASP A 158 12.98 -11.51 5.14
C ASP A 158 12.88 -10.04 4.69
N ARG A 159 11.76 -9.37 5.00
CA ARG A 159 11.54 -7.93 4.78
C ARG A 159 11.84 -7.08 6.01
N ARG A 160 12.22 -7.67 7.15
CA ARG A 160 12.51 -6.92 8.39
C ARG A 160 13.95 -6.43 8.41
N TRP A 161 14.12 -5.12 8.44
CA TRP A 161 15.42 -4.51 8.69
C TRP A 161 15.73 -4.51 10.21
N PRO A 162 16.99 -4.69 10.65
CA PRO A 162 17.31 -4.81 12.06
C PRO A 162 16.83 -3.60 12.91
N PRO A 163 16.19 -3.83 14.07
CA PRO A 163 15.67 -2.75 14.92
C PRO A 163 16.73 -1.73 15.35
N GLN A 164 17.96 -2.18 15.60
CA GLN A 164 19.08 -1.31 15.98
C GLN A 164 19.43 -0.30 14.87
N ARG A 165 19.21 -0.67 13.61
CA ARG A 165 19.45 0.21 12.47
C ARG A 165 18.33 1.23 12.31
N PHE A 166 17.08 0.81 12.49
CA PHE A 166 15.96 1.77 12.60
C PHE A 166 16.17 2.75 13.75
N ALA A 167 16.60 2.29 14.92
CA ALA A 167 16.89 3.17 16.06
C ALA A 167 18.01 4.18 15.74
N ALA A 168 19.03 3.78 15.00
CA ALA A 168 20.08 4.69 14.54
C ALA A 168 19.54 5.74 13.56
N VAL A 169 18.64 5.36 12.63
CA VAL A 169 17.94 6.30 11.75
C VAL A 169 17.07 7.26 12.57
N VAL A 170 16.30 6.76 13.53
CA VAL A 170 15.47 7.59 14.43
C VAL A 170 16.31 8.65 15.13
N ARG A 171 17.46 8.28 15.72
CA ARG A 171 18.37 9.26 16.34
C ARG A 171 18.91 10.28 15.33
N GLY A 172 19.24 9.83 14.12
CA GLY A 172 19.67 10.70 13.03
C GLY A 172 18.60 11.69 12.56
N LEU A 173 17.32 11.29 12.58
CA LEU A 173 16.18 12.16 12.29
C LEU A 173 15.92 13.15 13.43
N ALA A 174 15.95 12.70 14.68
CA ALA A 174 15.80 13.58 15.84
C ALA A 174 16.90 14.66 15.87
N ALA A 175 18.14 14.30 15.55
CA ALA A 175 19.24 15.25 15.42
C ALA A 175 19.05 16.29 14.29
N ARG A 176 18.21 15.98 13.29
CA ARG A 176 17.79 16.89 12.21
C ARG A 176 16.55 17.73 12.58
N GLY A 177 16.06 17.61 13.83
CA GLY A 177 14.92 18.38 14.33
C GLY A 177 13.55 17.79 14.02
N TYR A 178 13.48 16.53 13.55
CA TYR A 178 12.20 15.85 13.39
C TYR A 178 11.66 15.37 14.75
N GLU A 179 10.36 15.57 14.97
CA GLU A 179 9.61 14.77 15.93
C GLU A 179 9.37 13.40 15.28
N VAL A 180 9.83 12.31 15.90
CA VAL A 180 9.73 10.98 15.30
C VAL A 180 8.64 10.17 15.98
N VAL A 181 7.74 9.59 15.19
CA VAL A 181 6.76 8.61 15.65
C VAL A 181 7.05 7.25 15.02
N VAL A 182 6.91 6.20 15.82
CA VAL A 182 7.14 4.81 15.40
C VAL A 182 5.79 4.11 15.26
N THR A 183 5.47 3.66 14.05
CA THR A 183 4.18 3.04 13.71
C THR A 183 4.30 1.53 13.52
N GLY A 184 3.16 0.85 13.52
CA GLY A 184 3.09 -0.61 13.40
C GLY A 184 1.66 -1.10 13.59
N SER A 185 1.39 -2.32 13.16
CA SER A 185 0.21 -3.05 13.62
C SER A 185 0.34 -3.46 15.11
N PRO A 186 -0.73 -3.91 15.77
CA PRO A 186 -0.65 -4.45 17.13
C PRO A 186 0.40 -5.57 17.29
N ALA A 187 0.57 -6.40 16.26
CA ALA A 187 1.56 -7.48 16.25
C ALA A 187 3.00 -6.97 16.10
N GLU A 188 3.19 -5.74 15.63
CA GLU A 188 4.49 -5.09 15.43
C GLU A 188 4.85 -4.15 16.59
N ARG A 189 3.97 -3.98 17.59
CA ARG A 189 4.24 -3.16 18.77
C ARG A 189 5.56 -3.52 19.48
N PRO A 190 5.90 -4.81 19.69
CA PRO A 190 7.18 -5.15 20.34
C PRO A 190 8.42 -4.66 19.57
N VAL A 191 8.39 -4.66 18.23
CA VAL A 191 9.53 -4.14 17.45
C VAL A 191 9.55 -2.62 17.45
N ALA A 192 8.39 -1.96 17.42
CA ALA A 192 8.29 -0.51 17.54
C ALA A 192 8.82 0.00 18.89
N GLU A 193 8.42 -0.65 20.00
CA GLU A 193 8.93 -0.35 21.35
C GLU A 193 10.44 -0.59 21.46
N CYS A 194 10.94 -1.67 20.85
CA CYS A 194 12.38 -1.93 20.80
C CYS A 194 13.15 -0.82 20.07
N VAL A 195 12.65 -0.36 18.92
CA VAL A 195 13.25 0.76 18.17
C VAL A 195 13.22 2.05 18.99
N ALA A 196 12.08 2.38 19.60
CA ALA A 196 11.92 3.59 20.41
C ALA A 196 12.84 3.57 21.63
N GLY A 197 12.89 2.45 22.37
CA GLY A 197 13.76 2.31 23.53
C GLY A 197 15.25 2.37 23.19
N LEU A 198 15.67 1.78 22.06
CA LEU A 198 17.05 1.90 21.58
C LEU A 198 17.41 3.31 21.11
N ALA A 199 16.42 4.14 20.77
CA ALA A 199 16.59 5.51 20.28
C ALA A 199 16.32 6.57 21.36
N ASP A 200 16.07 6.17 22.61
CA ASP A 200 15.71 7.04 23.72
C ASP A 200 14.47 7.92 23.44
N LEU A 201 13.52 7.40 22.66
CA LEU A 201 12.24 8.07 22.43
C LEU A 201 11.27 7.86 23.62
N PRO A 202 10.40 8.84 23.90
CA PRO A 202 9.32 8.68 24.85
C PRO A 202 8.32 7.60 24.39
N GLY A 203 7.65 6.93 25.33
CA GLY A 203 6.72 5.84 25.02
C GLY A 203 5.53 6.29 24.15
N GLU A 204 5.14 7.56 24.29
CA GLU A 204 4.09 8.24 23.51
C GLU A 204 4.43 8.38 22.03
N ALA A 205 5.70 8.23 21.65
CA ALA A 205 6.11 8.18 20.24
C ALA A 205 5.78 6.85 19.57
N VAL A 206 5.49 5.78 20.32
CA VAL A 206 5.09 4.48 19.78
C VAL A 206 3.59 4.46 19.57
N LEU A 207 3.19 4.50 18.31
CA LEU A 207 1.79 4.45 17.88
C LEU A 207 1.40 3.07 17.32
N ALA A 208 2.29 2.09 17.45
CA ALA A 208 2.07 0.75 16.91
C ALA A 208 0.90 0.04 17.61
N GLY A 209 -0.16 -0.22 16.85
CA GLY A 209 -1.42 -0.78 17.36
C GLY A 209 -2.40 0.25 17.94
N ASP A 210 -2.02 1.53 18.00
CA ASP A 210 -2.83 2.62 18.55
C ASP A 210 -3.47 3.50 17.46
N THR A 211 -3.29 3.13 16.19
CA THR A 211 -3.92 3.78 15.03
C THR A 211 -4.74 2.79 14.23
N ASP A 212 -5.94 3.18 13.83
CA ASP A 212 -6.65 2.52 12.74
C ASP A 212 -6.03 2.89 11.36
N PRO A 213 -6.46 2.27 10.25
CA PRO A 213 -5.90 2.58 8.93
C PRO A 213 -6.11 4.02 8.44
N ALA A 214 -7.24 4.65 8.76
CA ALA A 214 -7.49 6.05 8.37
C ALA A 214 -6.66 7.00 9.24
N GLU A 215 -6.47 6.71 10.52
CA GLU A 215 -5.57 7.44 11.40
C GLU A 215 -4.12 7.32 10.94
N LEU A 216 -3.67 6.12 10.54
CA LEU A 216 -2.35 5.91 9.94
C LEU A 216 -2.21 6.68 8.63
N ALA A 217 -3.24 6.69 7.78
CA ALA A 217 -3.26 7.48 6.56
C ALA A 217 -3.21 8.99 6.85
N GLY A 218 -3.92 9.47 7.88
CA GLY A 218 -3.87 10.82 8.41
C GLY A 218 -2.48 11.23 8.89
N LEU A 219 -1.86 10.36 9.67
CA LEU A 219 -0.51 10.55 10.18
C LEU A 219 0.50 10.65 9.03
N VAL A 220 0.40 9.76 8.04
CA VAL A 220 1.27 9.81 6.86
C VAL A 220 1.01 11.07 6.03
N ALA A 221 -0.24 11.40 5.73
CA ALA A 221 -0.60 12.57 4.94
C ALA A 221 -0.12 13.89 5.56
N GLY A 222 0.03 13.94 6.88
CA GLY A 222 0.59 15.08 7.58
C GLY A 222 2.07 15.03 7.91
N ALA A 223 2.74 13.92 7.62
CA ALA A 223 4.16 13.78 7.90
C ALA A 223 5.01 14.64 6.94
N ARG A 224 6.19 15.03 7.40
CA ARG A 224 7.22 15.65 6.54
C ARG A 224 8.12 14.63 5.87
N LEU A 225 8.18 13.41 6.42
CA LEU A 225 9.03 12.34 5.95
C LEU A 225 8.48 10.98 6.41
N VAL A 226 8.61 9.97 5.56
CA VAL A 226 8.34 8.57 5.90
C VAL A 226 9.58 7.72 5.66
N VAL A 227 9.98 6.91 6.65
CA VAL A 227 11.01 5.88 6.49
C VAL A 227 10.42 4.52 6.86
N SER A 228 10.41 3.57 5.93
CA SER A 228 9.79 2.26 6.16
C SER A 228 10.47 1.15 5.37
N GLY A 229 10.25 -0.10 5.77
CA GLY A 229 10.41 -1.22 4.84
C GLY A 229 9.36 -1.19 3.72
N ASP A 230 9.48 -2.12 2.76
CA ASP A 230 8.47 -2.43 1.74
C ASP A 230 7.16 -2.92 2.40
N THR A 231 6.31 -1.95 2.74
CA THR A 231 5.06 -2.09 3.50
C THR A 231 4.02 -1.09 3.00
N GLY A 232 2.76 -1.25 3.45
CA GLY A 232 1.67 -0.34 3.08
C GLY A 232 1.94 1.14 3.38
N VAL A 233 2.77 1.45 4.38
CA VAL A 233 3.10 2.84 4.76
C VAL A 233 3.89 3.56 3.66
N GLY A 234 4.79 2.86 2.96
CA GLY A 234 5.50 3.42 1.80
C GLY A 234 4.57 3.78 0.64
N HIS A 235 3.52 2.97 0.42
CA HIS A 235 2.50 3.26 -0.57
C HIS A 235 1.60 4.43 -0.17
N LEU A 236 1.24 4.57 1.13
CA LEU A 236 0.54 5.74 1.63
C LEU A 236 1.36 7.02 1.40
N ALA A 237 2.66 6.98 1.70
CA ALA A 237 3.56 8.11 1.45
C ALA A 237 3.60 8.46 -0.03
N THR A 238 3.65 7.45 -0.89
CA THR A 238 3.54 7.62 -2.34
C THR A 238 2.24 8.34 -2.67
N ALA A 239 1.08 7.81 -2.25
CA ALA A 239 -0.24 8.34 -2.57
C ALA A 239 -0.43 9.81 -2.16
N TYR A 240 -0.02 10.16 -0.95
CA TYR A 240 -0.08 11.53 -0.41
C TYR A 240 1.07 12.43 -0.85
N ARG A 241 2.00 11.92 -1.67
CA ARG A 241 3.19 12.63 -2.16
C ARG A 241 4.11 13.14 -1.04
N ILE A 242 4.20 12.39 0.04
CA ILE A 242 5.06 12.71 1.19
C ILE A 242 6.45 12.16 0.92
N PRO A 243 7.52 12.96 1.12
CA PRO A 243 8.88 12.49 0.94
C PRO A 243 9.13 11.18 1.68
N SER A 244 9.75 10.20 1.03
CA SER A 244 9.94 8.89 1.65
C SER A 244 11.21 8.17 1.27
N VAL A 245 11.72 7.38 2.21
CA VAL A 245 12.79 6.40 1.99
C VAL A 245 12.24 5.01 2.30
N VAL A 246 12.14 4.17 1.27
CA VAL A 246 11.57 2.82 1.37
C VAL A 246 12.65 1.77 1.15
N LEU A 247 12.82 0.89 2.13
CA LEU A 247 13.83 -0.17 2.12
C LEU A 247 13.24 -1.46 1.53
N PHE A 248 13.75 -1.85 0.36
CA PHE A 248 13.37 -3.09 -0.32
C PHE A 248 14.35 -4.22 -0.02
N GLY A 249 13.87 -5.45 -0.16
CA GLY A 249 14.66 -6.67 0.02
C GLY A 249 14.32 -7.71 -1.04
N PRO A 250 13.54 -8.74 -0.71
CA PRO A 250 13.29 -9.87 -1.62
C PRO A 250 12.54 -9.47 -2.89
N VAL A 251 11.77 -8.39 -2.84
CA VAL A 251 11.03 -7.83 -3.97
C VAL A 251 11.73 -6.55 -4.41
N THR A 252 11.95 -6.41 -5.71
CA THR A 252 12.58 -5.21 -6.30
C THR A 252 11.61 -4.02 -6.30
N PRO A 253 12.11 -2.78 -6.11
CA PRO A 253 11.31 -1.57 -6.31
C PRO A 253 10.81 -1.38 -7.75
N GLU A 254 11.35 -2.09 -8.75
CA GLU A 254 10.77 -2.06 -10.11
C GLU A 254 9.34 -2.63 -10.16
N LEU A 255 8.99 -3.50 -9.20
CA LEU A 255 7.68 -4.15 -9.15
C LEU A 255 6.70 -3.45 -8.20
N TRP A 256 7.20 -2.84 -7.12
CA TRP A 256 6.38 -2.31 -6.01
C TRP A 256 6.78 -0.90 -5.56
N GLY A 257 7.81 -0.32 -6.15
CA GLY A 257 8.32 0.99 -5.77
C GLY A 257 7.37 2.15 -6.08
N PRO A 258 7.71 3.35 -5.60
CA PRO A 258 7.06 4.57 -6.06
C PRO A 258 7.29 4.76 -7.58
N PRO A 259 6.34 5.37 -8.32
CA PRO A 259 6.55 5.72 -9.72
C PRO A 259 7.81 6.60 -9.90
N PRO A 260 8.64 6.35 -10.93
CA PRO A 260 9.87 7.11 -11.16
C PRO A 260 9.67 8.63 -11.28
N GLU A 261 8.48 9.06 -11.71
CA GLU A 261 8.12 10.46 -11.88
C GLU A 261 7.86 11.18 -10.55
N ARG A 262 7.67 10.44 -9.44
CA ARG A 262 7.51 11.01 -8.09
C ARG A 262 8.89 11.07 -7.42
N THR A 263 9.67 12.06 -7.81
CA THR A 263 11.09 12.23 -7.42
C THR A 263 11.33 12.48 -5.93
N GLN A 264 10.29 12.81 -5.17
CA GLN A 264 10.39 12.96 -3.71
C GLN A 264 10.48 11.63 -2.95
N HIS A 265 10.52 10.49 -3.64
CA HIS A 265 10.66 9.17 -3.01
C HIS A 265 11.97 8.50 -3.41
N ARG A 266 12.60 7.83 -2.45
CA ARG A 266 13.81 7.04 -2.64
C ARG A 266 13.57 5.59 -2.26
N ALA A 267 13.62 4.70 -3.24
CA ALA A 267 13.66 3.27 -3.00
C ALA A 267 15.11 2.79 -2.89
N LEU A 268 15.47 2.20 -1.75
CA LEU A 268 16.78 1.60 -1.52
C LEU A 268 16.69 0.09 -1.71
N TRP A 269 17.54 -0.46 -2.57
CA TRP A 269 17.60 -1.88 -2.86
C TRP A 269 19.03 -2.32 -3.16
N ARG A 270 19.47 -3.36 -2.45
CA ARG A 270 20.84 -3.93 -2.53
C ARG A 270 20.80 -5.44 -2.71
N GLY A 271 19.80 -5.91 -3.47
CA GLY A 271 19.49 -7.32 -3.65
C GLY A 271 18.45 -7.86 -2.64
N PRO A 272 18.29 -9.19 -2.55
CA PRO A 272 17.14 -9.82 -1.91
C PRO A 272 17.09 -9.64 -0.38
N THR A 273 18.17 -9.17 0.24
CA THR A 273 18.28 -9.08 1.69
C THR A 273 18.24 -7.63 2.12
N VAL A 274 17.13 -7.18 2.73
CA VAL A 274 17.00 -5.79 3.21
C VAL A 274 18.11 -5.39 4.20
N ALA A 275 18.67 -6.36 4.94
CA ALA A 275 19.78 -6.15 5.87
C ALA A 275 21.12 -5.81 5.20
N SER A 276 21.24 -5.79 3.87
CA SER A 276 22.43 -5.23 3.20
C SER A 276 22.42 -3.70 3.10
N ILE A 277 21.26 -3.06 3.31
CA ILE A 277 21.13 -1.59 3.29
C ILE A 277 21.72 -0.99 4.59
N GLY A 278 22.61 -0.01 4.45
CA GLY A 278 23.31 0.63 5.57
C GLY A 278 22.53 1.79 6.21
N VAL A 279 22.84 2.14 7.46
CA VAL A 279 22.20 3.28 8.16
C VAL A 279 22.57 4.61 7.49
N GLU A 280 23.85 4.82 7.19
CA GLU A 280 24.33 6.04 6.52
C GLU A 280 23.72 6.20 5.14
N GLU A 281 23.47 5.10 4.43
CA GLU A 281 22.78 5.11 3.14
C GLU A 281 21.33 5.59 3.27
N VAL A 282 20.62 5.13 4.31
CA VAL A 282 19.25 5.61 4.61
C VAL A 282 19.27 7.10 4.96
N LEU A 283 20.20 7.54 5.81
CA LEU A 283 20.29 8.96 6.21
C LEU A 283 20.67 9.87 5.03
N ALA A 284 21.57 9.43 4.15
CA ALA A 284 21.88 10.15 2.92
C ALA A 284 20.64 10.27 2.00
N ALA A 285 19.88 9.18 1.85
CA ALA A 285 18.62 9.20 1.11
C ALA A 285 17.56 10.12 1.75
N VAL A 286 17.53 10.22 3.08
CA VAL A 286 16.69 11.19 3.78
C VAL A 286 17.08 12.61 3.42
N ASP A 287 18.38 12.92 3.42
CA ASP A 287 18.88 14.25 3.06
C ASP A 287 18.55 14.59 1.60
N GLU A 288 18.64 13.62 0.67
CA GLU A 288 18.24 13.77 -0.74
C GLU A 288 16.76 14.18 -0.87
N VAL A 289 15.83 13.42 -0.27
CA VAL A 289 14.39 13.64 -0.47
C VAL A 289 13.86 14.87 0.27
N THR A 290 14.52 15.28 1.36
CA THR A 290 14.11 16.45 2.15
C THR A 290 14.68 17.76 1.60
N CYS A 291 15.90 17.75 1.03
CA CYS A 291 16.42 18.90 0.27
C CYS A 291 15.56 19.20 -0.95
N ALA A 292 15.15 18.16 -1.69
CA ALA A 292 14.29 18.32 -2.87
C ALA A 292 12.89 18.87 -2.53
N ALA A 293 12.38 18.61 -1.33
CA ALA A 293 11.08 19.12 -0.89
C ALA A 293 11.12 20.58 -0.40
N ALA A 294 12.30 21.12 -0.10
CA ALA A 294 12.50 22.50 0.35
C ALA A 294 12.80 23.49 -0.80
N ALA A 295 12.99 22.99 -2.02
CA ALA A 295 13.28 23.76 -3.24
C ALA A 295 12.01 24.00 -4.07
#